data_AF-A0A1F3K5W3-F1
#
_entry.id   AF-A0A1F3K5W3-F1
#
_cell.length_a   1.000
_cell.length_b   1.000
_cell.length_c   1.000
_cell.angle_alpha   90.00
_cell.angle_beta   90.00
_cell.angle_gamma   90.00
#
_symmetry.space_group_name_H-M   'P 1'
#
loop_
_entity.id
_entity.type
_entity.pdbx_description
1 polymer ?
#
loop_
_entity_poly.entity_id
_entity_poly.type
_entity_poly.pdbx_seq_one_letter_code
_entity_poly.pdbx_strand_id
1 'polypeptide(L)'
;MKLKTVFRYATAAIIAAFGLLTLFLSSSVVFDLFGIRAKEGNYVLIVVVANLISSLLYLSVAYGIVANKTWTTKVLSSSVLVLLIAFAGLFVHINSGGIYETKTIGAMIFRISLTLLFVAASFLLNKRKQIER
;
A
#
# COMPACT_ATOMS: atom_id res chain seq x y z
N MET A 1 17.08 24.68 -2.53
CA MET A 1 16.32 24.41 -1.28
C MET A 1 14.85 24.05 -1.52
N LYS A 2 14.08 24.85 -2.28
CA LYS A 2 12.64 24.63 -2.52
C LYS A 2 12.26 23.28 -3.15
N LEU A 3 13.00 22.81 -4.17
CA LEU A 3 12.68 21.55 -4.86
C LEU A 3 12.74 20.31 -3.95
N LYS A 4 13.64 20.31 -2.95
CA LYS A 4 13.80 19.20 -2.00
C LYS A 4 12.59 19.10 -1.06
N THR A 5 12.15 20.24 -0.54
CA THR A 5 10.96 20.35 0.31
C THR A 5 9.71 19.97 -0.47
N VAL A 6 9.57 20.45 -1.71
CA VAL A 6 8.46 20.10 -2.60
C VAL A 6 8.42 18.60 -2.88
N PHE A 7 9.55 17.99 -3.26
CA PHE A 7 9.62 16.56 -3.53
C PHE A 7 9.20 15.71 -2.33
N ARG A 8 9.63 16.09 -1.13
CA ARG A 8 9.29 15.39 0.12
C ARG A 8 7.80 15.48 0.45
N TYR A 9 7.23 16.68 0.39
CA TYR A 9 5.79 16.87 0.65
C TYR A 9 4.92 16.23 -0.44
N ALA A 10 5.34 16.30 -1.71
CA ALA A 10 4.66 15.61 -2.80
C ALA A 10 4.65 14.09 -2.59
N THR A 11 5.79 13.51 -2.21
CA THR A 11 5.88 12.07 -1.88
C THR A 11 4.94 11.70 -0.73
N ALA A 12 4.93 12.49 0.34
CA ALA A 12 4.03 12.26 1.47
C ALA A 12 2.55 12.38 1.07
N ALA A 13 2.19 13.38 0.27
CA ALA A 13 0.83 13.60 -0.21
C ALA A 13 0.35 12.44 -1.10
N ILE A 14 1.19 11.95 -2.02
CA ILE A 14 0.87 10.82 -2.89
C ILE A 14 0.67 9.55 -2.07
N ILE A 15 1.57 9.26 -1.13
CA ILE A 15 1.45 8.09 -0.24
C ILE A 15 0.19 8.18 0.62
N ALA A 16 -0.11 9.37 1.16
CA ALA A 16 -1.31 9.60 1.95
C ALA A 16 -2.59 9.41 1.12
N ALA A 17 -2.65 10.01 -0.08
CA ALA A 17 -3.80 9.87 -0.97
C ALA A 17 -4.04 8.40 -1.35
N PHE A 18 -2.97 7.68 -1.71
CA PHE A 18 -3.06 6.26 -2.02
C PHE A 18 -3.48 5.41 -0.80
N GLY A 19 -2.93 5.72 0.37
CA GLY A 19 -3.33 5.10 1.64
C GLY A 19 -4.80 5.31 1.96
N LEU A 20 -5.29 6.54 1.88
CA LEU A 20 -6.70 6.87 2.15
C LEU A 20 -7.64 6.21 1.15
N LEU A 21 -7.31 6.22 -0.14
CA LEU A 21 -8.09 5.53 -1.17
C LEU A 21 -8.17 4.03 -0.89
N THR A 22 -7.03 3.40 -0.59
CA THR A 22 -6.96 1.96 -0.32
C THR A 22 -7.72 1.60 0.96
N LEU A 23 -7.60 2.42 2.01
CA LEU A 23 -8.32 2.27 3.27
C LEU A 23 -9.84 2.34 3.03
N PHE A 24 -10.29 3.34 2.27
CA PHE A 24 -11.69 3.53 1.95
C PHE A 24 -12.26 2.35 1.16
N LEU A 25 -11.60 1.95 0.06
CA LEU A 25 -12.00 0.80 -0.76
C LEU A 25 -12.05 -0.48 0.08
N SER A 26 -10.98 -0.77 0.83
CA SER A 26 -10.88 -2.01 1.60
C SER A 26 -11.89 -2.05 2.75
N SER A 27 -12.09 -0.94 3.45
CA SER A 27 -13.11 -0.84 4.52
C SER A 27 -14.51 -0.97 3.95
N SER A 28 -14.78 -0.38 2.79
CA SER A 28 -16.09 -0.47 2.15
C SER A 28 -16.44 -1.90 1.76
N VAL A 29 -15.44 -2.70 1.41
CA VAL A 29 -15.63 -4.12 1.08
C VAL A 29 -15.81 -4.97 2.34
N VAL A 30 -15.03 -4.71 3.39
CA VAL A 30 -15.11 -5.45 4.67
C VAL A 30 -16.41 -5.17 5.41
N PHE A 31 -16.84 -3.91 5.47
CA PHE A 31 -18.05 -3.49 6.19
C PHE A 31 -19.29 -3.42 5.30
N ASP A 32 -19.19 -3.87 4.04
CA ASP A 32 -20.26 -3.81 3.03
C ASP A 32 -20.89 -2.42 2.89
N LEU A 33 -20.06 -1.38 3.00
CA LEU A 33 -20.50 -0.01 2.83
C LEU A 33 -20.79 0.25 1.35
N PHE A 34 -21.85 1.01 1.09
CA PHE A 34 -22.22 1.48 -0.26
C PHE A 34 -22.46 0.36 -1.31
N GLY A 35 -22.69 -0.89 -0.87
CA GLY A 35 -22.92 -2.03 -1.76
C GLY A 35 -21.74 -2.35 -2.68
N ILE A 36 -20.51 -1.93 -2.30
CA ILE A 36 -19.29 -2.17 -3.11
C ILE A 36 -18.98 -3.67 -3.20
N ARG A 37 -19.36 -4.45 -2.18
CA ARG A 37 -19.21 -5.91 -2.16
C ARG A 37 -19.85 -6.60 -3.36
N ALA A 38 -21.05 -6.16 -3.76
CA ALA A 38 -21.77 -6.71 -4.91
C ALA A 38 -21.11 -6.33 -6.25
N LYS A 39 -20.34 -5.23 -6.30
CA LYS A 39 -19.63 -4.75 -7.50
C LYS A 39 -18.26 -5.39 -7.68
N GLU A 40 -17.59 -5.74 -6.59
CA GLU A 40 -16.28 -6.43 -6.63
C GLU A 40 -16.39 -7.94 -6.91
N GLY A 41 -17.58 -8.53 -6.77
CA GLY A 41 -17.83 -9.94 -7.15
C GLY A 41 -17.08 -10.93 -6.25
N ASN A 42 -16.39 -11.90 -6.86
CA ASN A 42 -15.62 -12.93 -6.14
C ASN A 42 -14.20 -12.45 -5.81
N TYR A 43 -14.10 -11.54 -4.86
CA TYR A 43 -12.81 -11.12 -4.29
C TYR A 43 -12.39 -12.04 -3.14
N VAL A 44 -11.08 -12.15 -2.92
CA VAL A 44 -10.54 -12.97 -1.83
C VAL A 44 -10.34 -12.11 -0.59
N LEU A 45 -11.08 -12.42 0.48
CA LEU A 45 -11.10 -11.64 1.72
C LEU A 45 -9.69 -11.41 2.31
N ILE A 46 -8.79 -12.39 2.20
CA ILE A 46 -7.42 -12.28 2.70
C ILE A 46 -6.65 -11.12 2.03
N VAL A 47 -6.93 -10.86 0.76
CA VAL A 47 -6.33 -9.77 -0.01
C VAL A 47 -6.85 -8.43 0.47
N VAL A 48 -8.15 -8.33 0.73
CA VAL A 48 -8.79 -7.10 1.21
C VAL A 48 -8.29 -6.72 2.59
N VAL A 49 -8.20 -7.68 3.52
CA VAL A 49 -7.67 -7.45 4.88
C VAL A 49 -6.19 -7.04 4.83
N ALA A 50 -5.38 -7.70 3.99
CA ALA A 50 -3.98 -7.31 3.81
C ALA A 50 -3.83 -5.88 3.25
N ASN A 51 -4.68 -5.49 2.29
CA ASN A 51 -4.70 -4.12 1.77
C ASN A 51 -5.13 -3.11 2.82
N LEU A 52 -6.09 -3.46 3.68
CA LEU A 52 -6.51 -2.63 4.80
C LEU A 52 -5.33 -2.37 5.75
N ILE A 53 -4.61 -3.42 6.16
CA ILE A 53 -3.42 -3.29 7.00
C ILE A 53 -2.35 -2.43 6.31
N SER A 54 -2.09 -2.70 5.03
CA SER A 54 -1.11 -1.97 4.23
C SER A 54 -1.43 -0.47 4.16
N SER A 55 -2.71 -0.13 4.02
CA SER A 55 -3.16 1.26 3.96
C SER A 55 -2.85 2.05 5.25
N LEU A 56 -2.98 1.44 6.42
CA LEU A 56 -2.61 2.05 7.71
C LEU A 56 -1.10 2.28 7.80
N LEU A 57 -0.30 1.35 7.26
CA LEU A 57 1.16 1.50 7.19
C LEU A 57 1.55 2.67 6.26
N TYR A 58 0.86 2.84 5.11
CA TYR A 58 1.10 3.99 4.23
C TYR A 58 0.81 5.32 4.91
N LEU A 59 -0.31 5.44 5.64
CA LEU A 59 -0.64 6.67 6.36
C LEU A 59 0.41 6.98 7.44
N SER A 60 0.87 5.96 8.16
CA SER A 60 1.95 6.07 9.15
C SER A 60 3.25 6.58 8.51
N VAL A 61 3.57 6.10 7.30
CA VAL A 61 4.74 6.52 6.53
C VAL A 61 4.60 7.96 6.03
N ALA A 62 3.43 8.35 5.52
CA ALA A 62 3.19 9.72 5.08
C ALA A 62 3.44 10.71 6.24
N TYR A 63 2.91 10.39 7.42
CA TYR A 63 3.20 11.15 8.64
C TYR A 63 4.70 11.14 8.97
N GLY A 64 5.35 9.98 8.95
CA GLY A 64 6.80 9.85 9.19
C GLY A 64 7.66 10.66 8.23
N ILE A 65 7.27 10.75 6.94
CA ILE A 65 7.94 11.58 5.94
C ILE A 65 7.77 13.05 6.27
N VAL A 66 6.58 13.51 6.67
CA VAL A 66 6.34 14.92 7.09
C VAL A 66 7.08 15.24 8.40
N ALA A 67 7.13 14.31 9.35
CA ALA A 67 7.87 14.42 10.61
C ALA A 67 9.39 14.19 10.49
N ASN A 68 9.89 13.99 9.27
CA ASN A 68 11.31 13.85 8.94
C ASN A 68 11.97 12.64 9.62
N LYS A 69 11.27 11.51 9.73
CA LYS A 69 11.76 10.30 10.41
C LYS A 69 12.33 9.29 9.41
N THR A 70 13.33 8.52 9.84
CA THR A 70 14.06 7.54 9.00
C THR A 70 13.46 6.12 9.05
N TRP A 71 12.50 5.86 9.93
CA TRP A 71 11.82 4.55 10.04
C TRP A 71 10.82 4.29 8.91
N THR A 72 10.52 5.30 8.08
CA THR A 72 9.57 5.25 6.96
C THR A 72 9.86 4.13 5.97
N THR A 73 11.13 3.94 5.59
CA THR A 73 11.52 2.86 4.66
C THR A 73 11.26 1.47 5.27
N LYS A 74 11.53 1.28 6.56
CA LYS A 74 11.31 -0.02 7.24
C LYS A 74 9.81 -0.39 7.27
N VAL A 75 8.95 0.58 7.53
CA VAL A 75 7.49 0.38 7.58
C VAL A 75 6.88 0.15 6.20
N LEU A 76 7.39 0.82 5.17
CA LEU A 76 7.02 0.52 3.78
C LEU A 76 7.47 -0.90 3.37
N SER A 77 8.67 -1.32 3.76
CA SER A 77 9.16 -2.67 3.48
C SER A 77 8.33 -3.75 4.17
N SER A 78 7.85 -3.52 5.40
CA SER A 78 6.94 -4.47 6.05
C SER A 78 5.57 -4.55 5.36
N SER A 79 5.09 -3.43 4.81
CA SER A 79 3.87 -3.42 3.97
C SER A 79 4.04 -4.28 2.71
N VAL A 80 5.19 -4.23 2.03
CA VAL A 80 5.49 -5.13 0.89
C VAL A 80 5.40 -6.60 1.31
N LEU A 81 5.98 -6.96 2.47
CA LEU A 81 5.91 -8.34 2.96
C LEU A 81 4.46 -8.80 3.20
N VAL A 82 3.63 -7.95 3.82
CA VAL A 82 2.20 -8.25 4.02
C VAL A 82 1.49 -8.49 2.68
N LEU A 83 1.77 -7.68 1.67
CA LEU A 83 1.20 -7.84 0.33
C LEU A 83 1.69 -9.12 -0.37
N LEU A 84 2.97 -9.48 -0.22
CA LEU A 84 3.51 -10.72 -0.77
C LEU A 84 2.91 -11.96 -0.12
N ILE A 85 2.70 -11.95 1.20
CA ILE A 85 2.02 -13.03 1.91
C ILE A 85 0.57 -13.18 1.41
N ALA A 86 -0.14 -12.05 1.25
CA ALA A 86 -1.49 -12.07 0.70
C ALA A 86 -1.54 -12.56 -0.74
N PHE A 87 -0.53 -12.23 -1.55
CA PHE A 87 -0.40 -12.70 -2.92
C PHE A 87 -0.13 -14.21 -2.98
N ALA A 88 0.72 -14.74 -2.10
CA ALA A 88 0.93 -16.18 -1.98
C ALA A 88 -0.36 -16.89 -1.52
N GLY A 89 -1.08 -16.34 -0.54
CA GLY A 89 -2.37 -16.86 -0.09
C GLY A 89 -3.42 -16.86 -1.20
N LEU A 90 -3.46 -15.82 -2.04
CA LEU A 90 -4.29 -15.77 -3.24
C LEU A 90 -3.93 -16.90 -4.22
N PHE A 91 -2.65 -17.15 -4.46
CA PHE A 91 -2.20 -18.22 -5.36
C PHE A 91 -2.60 -19.62 -4.86
N VAL A 92 -2.51 -19.86 -3.54
CA VAL A 92 -2.99 -21.11 -2.93
C VAL A 92 -4.51 -21.26 -3.09
N HIS A 93 -5.27 -20.18 -2.89
CA HIS A 93 -6.72 -20.20 -3.08
C HIS A 93 -7.12 -20.53 -4.53
N ILE A 94 -6.41 -19.95 -5.51
CA ILE A 94 -6.61 -20.24 -6.94
C ILE A 94 -6.34 -21.72 -7.25
N ASN A 95 -5.20 -22.25 -6.77
CA ASN A 95 -4.85 -23.66 -7.00
C ASN A 95 -5.79 -24.65 -6.29
N SER A 96 -6.47 -24.21 -5.24
CA SER A 96 -7.48 -25.02 -4.53
C SER A 96 -8.85 -25.05 -5.23
N GLY A 97 -8.96 -24.45 -6.43
CA GLY A 97 -10.21 -24.37 -7.18
C GLY A 97 -11.10 -23.18 -6.78
N GLY A 98 -10.58 -22.21 -6.03
CA GLY A 98 -11.31 -21.01 -5.64
C GLY A 98 -11.67 -20.15 -6.85
N ILE A 99 -12.91 -19.66 -6.90
CA ILE A 99 -13.37 -18.73 -7.94
C ILE A 99 -12.61 -17.42 -7.74
N TYR A 100 -11.86 -17.00 -8.75
CA TYR A 100 -11.11 -15.74 -8.72
C TYR A 100 -11.46 -14.89 -9.93
N GLU A 101 -11.53 -13.58 -9.72
CA GLU A 101 -11.50 -12.64 -10.84
C GLU A 101 -10.05 -12.32 -11.20
N THR A 102 -9.73 -12.33 -12.50
CA THR A 102 -8.43 -11.88 -13.05
C THR A 102 -8.09 -10.45 -12.63
N LYS A 103 -9.11 -9.63 -12.33
CA LYS A 103 -8.97 -8.28 -11.77
C LYS A 103 -8.23 -8.26 -10.43
N THR A 104 -8.38 -9.30 -9.59
CA THR A 104 -7.71 -9.37 -8.27
C THR A 104 -6.20 -9.54 -8.42
N ILE A 105 -5.76 -10.34 -9.39
CA ILE A 105 -4.34 -10.54 -9.70
C ILE A 105 -3.73 -9.23 -10.22
N GLY A 106 -4.40 -8.58 -11.17
CA GLY A 106 -3.95 -7.29 -11.70
C GLY A 106 -3.86 -6.21 -10.62
N ALA A 107 -4.87 -6.12 -9.75
CA ALA A 107 -4.89 -5.17 -8.64
C ALA A 107 -3.75 -5.43 -7.63
N MET A 108 -3.42 -6.70 -7.34
CA MET A 108 -2.32 -7.05 -6.45
C MET A 108 -0.95 -6.69 -7.03
N ILE A 109 -0.71 -7.02 -8.31
CA ILE A 109 0.54 -6.67 -8.99
C ILE A 109 0.73 -5.13 -9.02
N PHE A 110 -0.34 -4.40 -9.32
CA PHE A 110 -0.33 -2.94 -9.30
C PHE A 110 0.04 -2.40 -7.90
N ARG A 111 -0.59 -2.91 -6.84
CA ARG A 111 -0.30 -2.49 -5.46
C ARG A 111 1.14 -2.79 -5.04
N ILE A 112 1.65 -3.99 -5.32
CA ILE A 112 3.03 -4.36 -4.98
C ILE A 112 4.01 -3.43 -5.71
N SER A 113 3.82 -3.23 -7.02
CA SER A 113 4.68 -2.38 -7.84
C SER A 113 4.68 -0.93 -7.33
N LEU A 114 3.52 -0.37 -7.02
CA LEU A 114 3.42 0.99 -6.50
C LEU A 114 4.05 1.12 -5.11
N THR A 115 3.89 0.10 -4.25
CA THR A 115 4.52 0.09 -2.93
C THR A 115 6.03 0.05 -3.02
N LEU A 116 6.58 -0.73 -3.95
CA LEU A 116 8.03 -0.75 -4.22
C LEU A 116 8.54 0.63 -4.69
N LEU A 117 7.77 1.34 -5.51
CA LEU A 117 8.08 2.72 -5.89
C LEU A 117 8.11 3.65 -4.67
N PHE A 118 7.17 3.49 -3.73
CA PHE A 118 7.18 4.25 -2.48
C PHE A 118 8.36 3.90 -1.58
N VAL A 119 8.75 2.62 -1.48
CA VAL A 119 9.97 2.19 -0.77
C VAL A 119 11.18 2.89 -1.37
N ALA A 120 11.33 2.87 -2.70
CA ALA A 120 12.44 3.50 -3.41
C ALA A 120 12.47 5.02 -3.18
N ALA A 121 11.33 5.71 -3.31
CA ALA A 121 11.21 7.14 -3.04
C ALA A 121 11.58 7.48 -1.59
N SER A 122 11.07 6.72 -0.62
CA SER A 122 11.38 6.89 0.80
C SER A 122 12.86 6.62 1.11
N PHE A 123 13.46 5.62 0.45
CA PHE A 123 14.89 5.32 0.59
C PHE A 123 15.77 6.46 0.04
N LEU A 124 15.42 7.01 -1.12
CA LEU A 124 16.12 8.17 -1.69
C LEU A 124 16.03 9.41 -0.78
N LEU A 125 14.87 9.65 -0.16
CA LEU A 125 14.69 10.72 0.83
C LEU A 125 15.57 10.50 2.07
N ASN A 126 15.60 9.27 2.59
CA ASN A 126 16.41 8.94 3.78
C ASN A 126 17.92 8.94 3.52
N LYS A 127 18.37 8.44 2.36
CA LYS A 127 19.78 8.43 1.97
C LYS A 127 20.32 9.86 1.82
N ARG A 128 19.53 10.75 1.20
CA ARG A 128 19.91 12.18 1.07
C ARG A 128 20.04 12.87 2.43
N LYS A 129 19.16 12.53 3.39
CA LYS A 129 19.23 13.05 4.75
C LYS A 129 20.50 12.65 5.51
N GLN A 130 21.05 11.47 5.23
CA GLN A 130 22.32 11.01 5.83
C GLN A 130 23.53 11.75 5.25
N ILE A 131 23.46 12.22 4.00
CA ILE A 131 24.55 12.95 3.32
C ILE A 131 24.59 14.42 3.75
N GLU A 132 23.45 15.00 4.13
CA GLU A 132 23.34 16.40 4.57
C GLU A 132 23.56 16.61 6.08
N ARG A 133 23.85 15.54 6.84
CA ARG A 133 24.21 15.58 8.26
C ARG A 133 25.72 15.49 8.41
#